data_AF-E2S7A1-F1
#
_entry.id   AF-E2S7A1-F1
#
_cell.length_a   1.000
_cell.length_b   1.000
_cell.length_c   1.000
_cell.angle_alpha   90.00
_cell.angle_beta   90.00
_cell.angle_gamma   90.00
#
_symmetry.space_group_name_H-M   'P 1'
#
loop_
_entity.id
_entity.type
_entity.pdbx_description
1 polymer ?
#
loop_
_entity_poly.entity_id
_entity_poly.type
_entity_poly.pdbx_seq_one_letter_code
_entity_poly.pdbx_strand_id
1 'polypeptide(L)'
;MPVTEVVHAPSTPVRVASKRRTLSDRLIYSVDLKSRAIWGGSLLLAVAQLSILLFTSSAHLFAQVGKAAPGPVCNGFTHFSIFCVIPFDHVIWAKALEIAIFLAVVSGWRIRIVAWLHLYATYSLSLTTSLPDGGESVGLLLAFLLAIASISNDKKWAWKPSSERKQVYAVHDGVAAAAIIMLRVQLAYIYLDATVAKFGIADWANGTASYYVVNSPMFGDAGPLASLSSALVGNPLGVLLLSWGPLVLEVIVGLGILGTARLRKIAVFTDILLHAGFIIFIGLFSFSLVMIAAVLAASTIPVEKGYLELEDDKNVENFVDCREIRTVFKPTWVSWWFHKIFTFPRVECDGIVSNCHWGRDKALVRDGGTVTVGFSYRIFHDTKIRCKSSPIEVSPSHAELEAKTAIINNSPMTAVLY
;
A
#
# COMPACT_ATOMS: atom_id res chain seq x y z
N MET A 1 47.71 -4.27 42.19
CA MET A 1 46.75 -4.50 41.09
C MET A 1 46.58 -3.18 40.38
N PRO A 2 47.04 -3.00 39.13
CA PRO A 2 46.84 -1.76 38.42
C PRO A 2 45.43 -1.74 37.81
N VAL A 3 44.75 -0.62 38.01
CA VAL A 3 43.45 -0.29 37.43
C VAL A 3 43.66 -0.09 35.93
N THR A 4 43.02 -0.92 35.12
CA THR A 4 42.98 -0.74 33.66
C THR A 4 42.11 0.46 33.33
N GLU A 5 42.73 1.55 32.88
CA GLU A 5 42.07 2.64 32.18
C GLU A 5 41.45 2.10 30.88
N VAL A 6 40.12 2.17 30.79
CA VAL A 6 39.41 1.94 29.53
C VAL A 6 39.55 3.21 28.70
N VAL A 7 40.50 3.21 27.77
CA VAL A 7 40.64 4.26 26.75
C VAL A 7 39.41 4.19 25.84
N HIS A 8 38.47 5.11 26.01
CA HIS A 8 37.39 5.32 25.05
C HIS A 8 37.99 5.90 23.76
N ALA A 9 37.89 5.14 22.67
CA ALA A 9 38.20 5.64 21.34
C ALA A 9 37.28 6.82 21.00
N PRO A 10 37.78 7.92 20.41
CA PRO A 10 36.92 9.00 19.93
C PRO A 10 35.95 8.45 18.89
N SER A 11 34.64 8.60 19.12
CA SER A 11 33.64 8.35 18.10
C SER A 11 33.85 9.36 16.97
N THR A 12 34.31 8.88 15.81
CA THR A 12 34.44 9.71 14.61
C THR A 12 33.09 10.35 14.26
N PRO A 13 33.03 11.68 14.06
CA PRO A 13 31.79 12.36 13.71
C PRO A 13 31.27 11.86 12.37
N VAL A 14 29.99 11.47 12.35
CA VAL A 14 29.30 11.06 11.12
C VAL A 14 28.99 12.33 10.33
N ARG A 15 29.79 12.62 9.30
CA ARG A 15 29.47 13.68 8.33
C ARG A 15 28.20 13.31 7.56
N VAL A 16 27.07 13.93 7.90
CA VAL A 16 25.86 13.88 7.08
C VAL A 16 25.98 14.97 6.01
N ALA A 17 26.34 14.59 4.78
CA ALA A 17 26.42 15.53 3.68
C ALA A 17 25.02 15.92 3.17
N SER A 18 24.73 17.22 3.07
CA SER A 18 23.54 17.76 2.39
C SER A 18 23.60 17.46 0.89
N LYS A 19 23.15 16.28 0.48
CA LYS A 19 22.95 16.02 -0.94
C LYS A 19 21.55 16.47 -1.33
N ARG A 20 21.46 17.57 -2.08
CA ARG A 20 20.21 18.04 -2.70
C ARG A 20 19.54 16.87 -3.41
N ARG A 21 18.37 16.44 -2.91
CA ARG A 21 17.67 15.26 -3.44
C ARG A 21 17.30 15.48 -4.90
N THR A 22 17.75 14.58 -5.76
CA THR A 22 17.40 14.55 -7.18
C THR A 22 15.91 14.20 -7.37
N LEU A 23 15.36 14.43 -8.56
CA LEU A 23 13.99 13.99 -8.89
C LEU A 23 13.80 12.48 -8.63
N SER A 24 14.81 11.67 -8.97
CA SER A 24 14.84 10.24 -8.69
C SER A 24 14.73 9.92 -7.20
N ASP A 25 15.42 10.67 -6.34
CA ASP A 25 15.36 10.44 -4.89
C ASP A 25 13.95 10.73 -4.37
N ARG A 26 13.31 11.81 -4.85
CA ARG A 26 11.93 12.17 -4.47
C ARG A 26 10.92 11.10 -4.91
N LEU A 27 11.07 10.55 -6.11
CA LEU A 27 10.21 9.48 -6.63
C LEU A 27 10.34 8.21 -5.78
N ILE A 28 11.57 7.79 -5.47
CA ILE A 28 11.83 6.59 -4.65
C ILE A 28 11.24 6.76 -3.24
N TYR A 29 11.43 7.92 -2.60
CA TYR A 29 10.89 8.16 -1.25
C TYR A 29 9.36 8.30 -1.20
N SER A 30 8.72 8.61 -2.33
CA SER A 30 7.27 8.72 -2.41
C SER A 30 6.54 7.36 -2.32
N VAL A 31 7.27 6.24 -2.41
CA VAL A 31 6.75 4.87 -2.44
C VAL A 31 7.47 3.98 -1.44
N ASP A 32 6.75 3.40 -0.49
CA ASP A 32 7.24 2.28 0.30
C ASP A 32 7.10 0.96 -0.49
N LEU A 33 8.19 0.53 -1.13
CA LEU A 33 8.27 -0.71 -1.93
C LEU A 33 8.13 -2.00 -1.12
N LYS A 34 8.25 -1.93 0.21
CA LYS A 34 8.09 -3.07 1.11
C LYS A 34 6.78 -3.00 1.89
N SER A 35 5.89 -2.08 1.51
CA SER A 35 4.59 -1.87 2.13
C SER A 35 3.75 -3.12 2.11
N ARG A 36 2.98 -3.33 3.19
CA ARG A 36 1.97 -4.39 3.26
C ARG A 36 0.85 -4.17 2.24
N ALA A 37 0.66 -2.95 1.75
CA ALA A 37 -0.35 -2.63 0.75
C ALA A 37 -0.06 -3.31 -0.61
N ILE A 38 1.20 -3.30 -1.06
CA ILE A 38 1.64 -3.99 -2.29
C ILE A 38 1.33 -5.49 -2.20
N TRP A 39 1.76 -6.12 -1.10
CA TRP A 39 1.50 -7.55 -0.90
C TRP A 39 0.01 -7.85 -0.70
N GLY A 40 -0.74 -6.98 0.00
CA GLY A 40 -2.19 -7.10 0.14
C GLY A 40 -2.90 -7.07 -1.21
N GLY A 41 -2.44 -6.23 -2.14
CA GLY A 41 -2.90 -6.23 -3.53
C GLY A 41 -2.56 -7.53 -4.26
N SER A 42 -1.31 -8.03 -4.17
CA SER A 42 -0.95 -9.33 -4.75
C SER A 42 -1.82 -10.48 -4.21
N LEU A 43 -2.05 -10.50 -2.90
CA LEU A 43 -2.89 -11.49 -2.23
C LEU A 43 -4.32 -11.43 -2.76
N LEU A 44 -4.92 -10.24 -2.81
CA LEU A 44 -6.30 -10.07 -3.23
C LEU A 44 -6.49 -10.37 -4.72
N LEU A 45 -5.52 -10.02 -5.56
CA LEU A 45 -5.51 -10.41 -6.98
C LEU A 45 -5.48 -11.93 -7.13
N ALA A 46 -4.61 -12.63 -6.39
CA ALA A 46 -4.56 -14.09 -6.43
C ALA A 46 -5.86 -14.73 -5.93
N VAL A 47 -6.52 -14.15 -4.91
CA VAL A 47 -7.83 -14.59 -4.44
C VAL A 47 -8.91 -14.39 -5.51
N ALA A 48 -8.90 -13.25 -6.21
CA ALA A 48 -9.81 -12.99 -7.32
C ALA A 48 -9.68 -14.06 -8.41
N GLN A 49 -8.46 -14.39 -8.81
CA GLN A 49 -8.20 -15.39 -9.85
C GLN A 49 -8.48 -16.82 -9.39
N LEU A 50 -8.20 -17.14 -8.12
CA LEU A 50 -8.61 -18.42 -7.53
C LEU A 50 -10.14 -18.56 -7.54
N SER A 51 -10.88 -17.49 -7.28
CA SER A 51 -12.35 -17.54 -7.33
C SER A 51 -12.85 -17.93 -8.72
N ILE A 52 -12.23 -17.41 -9.78
CA ILE A 52 -12.53 -17.78 -11.17
C ILE A 52 -12.28 -19.28 -11.36
N LEU A 53 -11.09 -19.78 -11.01
CA LEU A 53 -10.71 -21.16 -11.28
C LEU A 53 -11.49 -22.19 -10.44
N LEU A 54 -11.83 -21.85 -9.19
CA LEU A 54 -12.50 -22.76 -8.26
C LEU A 54 -14.01 -22.82 -8.49
N PHE A 55 -14.62 -21.69 -8.88
CA PHE A 55 -16.08 -21.59 -9.01
C PHE A 55 -16.58 -21.56 -10.46
N THR A 56 -15.69 -21.50 -11.45
CA THR A 56 -16.05 -21.54 -12.87
C THR A 56 -15.60 -22.86 -13.51
N SER A 57 -16.54 -23.58 -14.13
CA SER A 57 -16.24 -24.83 -14.84
C SER A 57 -15.37 -24.55 -16.07
N SER A 58 -14.55 -25.52 -16.49
CA SER A 58 -13.73 -25.37 -17.70
C SER A 58 -14.58 -25.14 -18.96
N ALA A 59 -15.80 -25.68 -19.01
CA ALA A 59 -16.74 -25.45 -20.11
C ALA A 59 -17.20 -23.99 -20.22
N HIS A 60 -17.31 -23.28 -19.09
CA HIS A 60 -17.63 -21.85 -19.08
C HIS A 60 -16.40 -20.96 -19.30
N LEU A 61 -15.23 -21.34 -18.78
CA LEU A 61 -13.98 -20.61 -19.01
C LEU A 61 -13.57 -20.59 -20.49
N PHE A 62 -13.81 -21.70 -21.18
CA PHE A 62 -13.44 -21.92 -22.58
C PHE A 62 -14.67 -22.13 -23.46
N ALA A 63 -15.73 -21.38 -23.18
CA ALA A 63 -17.00 -21.46 -23.88
C ALA A 63 -16.84 -21.16 -25.38
N GLN A 64 -17.71 -21.75 -26.18
CA GLN A 64 -17.74 -21.49 -27.61
C GLN A 64 -18.19 -20.05 -27.89
N VAL A 65 -17.34 -19.25 -28.54
CA VAL A 65 -17.69 -17.88 -28.96
C VAL A 65 -17.87 -17.83 -30.47
N GLY A 66 -19.11 -17.59 -30.91
CA GLY A 66 -19.48 -17.58 -32.32
C GLY A 66 -19.22 -18.93 -33.01
N LYS A 67 -18.42 -18.92 -34.08
CA LYS A 67 -18.09 -20.12 -34.87
C LYS A 67 -16.80 -20.83 -34.43
N ALA A 68 -16.05 -20.27 -33.49
CA ALA A 68 -14.83 -20.91 -32.98
C ALA A 68 -15.18 -22.19 -32.22
N ALA A 69 -14.30 -23.19 -32.18
CA ALA A 69 -14.49 -24.36 -31.32
C ALA A 69 -14.32 -23.98 -29.83
N PRO A 70 -14.95 -24.69 -28.89
CA PRO A 70 -14.68 -24.50 -27.46
C PRO A 70 -13.23 -24.86 -27.15
N GLY A 71 -12.57 -24.05 -26.33
CA GLY A 71 -11.15 -24.23 -25.99
C GLY A 71 -10.41 -22.91 -25.78
N PRO A 72 -9.20 -22.98 -25.23
CA PRO A 72 -8.33 -21.81 -25.08
C PRO A 72 -7.93 -21.26 -26.45
N VAL A 73 -7.84 -19.94 -26.55
CA VAL A 73 -7.35 -19.27 -27.76
C VAL A 73 -5.83 -19.40 -27.83
N CYS A 74 -5.33 -20.32 -28.64
CA CYS A 74 -3.90 -20.63 -28.77
C CYS A 74 -3.33 -20.14 -30.11
N ASN A 75 -3.04 -18.84 -30.21
CA ASN A 75 -2.43 -18.23 -31.39
C ASN A 75 -1.39 -17.18 -31.01
N GLY A 76 -0.40 -16.97 -31.90
CA GLY A 76 0.65 -15.98 -31.68
C GLY A 76 1.32 -16.13 -30.30
N PHE A 77 1.20 -15.09 -29.47
CA PHE A 77 1.82 -15.07 -28.15
C PHE A 77 1.16 -16.03 -27.15
N THR A 78 -0.15 -16.31 -27.25
CA THR A 78 -0.86 -17.12 -26.25
C THR A 78 -0.45 -18.59 -26.27
N HIS A 79 0.31 -19.04 -27.28
CA HIS A 79 0.91 -20.37 -27.33
C HIS A 79 1.80 -20.66 -26.10
N PHE A 80 2.36 -19.64 -25.46
CA PHE A 80 3.16 -19.80 -24.24
C PHE A 80 2.33 -19.88 -22.96
N SER A 81 1.00 -19.77 -23.02
CA SER A 81 0.15 -19.89 -21.84
C SER A 81 0.11 -21.33 -21.31
N ILE A 82 -0.14 -21.48 -20.01
CA ILE A 82 -0.32 -22.78 -19.36
C ILE A 82 -1.43 -23.60 -20.04
N PHE A 83 -2.53 -22.97 -20.44
CA PHE A 83 -3.67 -23.62 -21.10
C PHE A 83 -3.42 -24.01 -22.56
N CYS A 84 -2.39 -23.47 -23.21
CA CYS A 84 -2.00 -23.83 -24.58
C CYS A 84 -0.81 -24.79 -24.63
N VAL A 85 0.03 -24.81 -23.60
CA VAL A 85 1.14 -25.78 -23.49
C VAL A 85 0.63 -27.15 -23.03
N ILE A 86 -0.37 -27.18 -22.15
CA ILE A 86 -1.02 -28.42 -21.72
C ILE A 86 -2.19 -28.70 -22.67
N PRO A 87 -2.25 -29.89 -23.29
CA PRO A 87 -3.36 -30.28 -24.16
C PRO A 87 -4.74 -30.09 -23.52
N PHE A 88 -5.74 -29.67 -24.31
CA PHE A 88 -7.06 -29.28 -23.79
C PHE A 88 -7.85 -30.46 -23.17
N ASP A 89 -7.62 -31.69 -23.64
CA ASP A 89 -8.08 -32.93 -23.01
C ASP A 89 -7.52 -33.14 -21.58
N HIS A 90 -6.49 -32.38 -21.22
CA HIS A 90 -5.84 -32.35 -19.92
C HIS A 90 -5.97 -30.99 -19.21
N VAL A 91 -6.98 -30.18 -19.56
CA VAL A 91 -7.24 -28.85 -18.96
C VAL A 91 -7.33 -28.85 -17.44
N ILE A 92 -7.72 -29.98 -16.82
CA ILE A 92 -7.74 -30.11 -15.37
C ILE A 92 -6.35 -29.95 -14.74
N TRP A 93 -5.31 -30.44 -15.41
CA TRP A 93 -3.92 -30.29 -14.96
C TRP A 93 -3.42 -28.85 -15.14
N ALA A 94 -3.83 -28.17 -16.21
CA ALA A 94 -3.56 -26.75 -16.40
C ALA A 94 -4.20 -25.91 -15.28
N LYS A 95 -5.48 -26.14 -14.98
CA LYS A 95 -6.16 -25.49 -13.85
C LYS A 95 -5.49 -25.79 -12.51
N ALA A 96 -5.11 -27.05 -12.25
CA ALA A 96 -4.46 -27.43 -11.01
C ALA A 96 -3.10 -26.72 -10.84
N LEU A 97 -2.34 -26.58 -11.93
CA LEU A 97 -1.07 -25.85 -11.91
C LEU A 97 -1.27 -24.36 -11.61
N GLU A 98 -2.23 -23.69 -12.24
CA GLU A 98 -2.54 -22.29 -11.93
C GLU A 98 -3.00 -22.09 -10.49
N ILE A 99 -3.89 -22.97 -9.99
CA ILE A 99 -4.33 -22.95 -8.59
C ILE A 99 -3.12 -23.08 -7.65
N ALA A 100 -2.20 -24.01 -7.93
CA ALA A 100 -0.99 -24.18 -7.12
C ALA A 100 -0.11 -22.93 -7.11
N ILE A 101 0.04 -22.25 -8.25
CA ILE A 101 0.78 -20.98 -8.35
C ILE A 101 0.09 -19.89 -7.52
N PHE A 102 -1.22 -19.69 -7.65
CA PHE A 102 -1.92 -18.67 -6.87
C PHE A 102 -1.93 -18.97 -5.37
N LEU A 103 -2.02 -20.24 -4.95
CA LEU A 103 -1.85 -20.63 -3.55
C LEU A 103 -0.43 -20.31 -3.04
N ALA A 104 0.59 -20.46 -3.87
CA ALA A 104 1.94 -20.03 -3.53
C ALA A 104 2.02 -18.50 -3.32
N VAL A 105 1.30 -17.69 -4.12
CA VAL A 105 1.16 -16.23 -3.90
C VAL A 105 0.51 -15.93 -2.55
N VAL A 106 -0.61 -16.60 -2.27
CA VAL A 106 -1.36 -16.44 -1.00
C VAL A 106 -0.48 -16.76 0.21
N SER A 107 0.39 -17.77 0.10
CA SER A 107 1.33 -18.14 1.17
C SER A 107 2.30 -17.02 1.54
N GLY A 108 2.55 -16.07 0.63
CA GLY A 108 3.52 -14.98 0.83
C GLY A 108 4.98 -15.45 0.85
N TRP A 109 5.27 -16.65 0.36
CA TRP A 109 6.62 -17.19 0.24
C TRP A 109 7.39 -16.50 -0.89
N ARG A 110 8.66 -16.15 -0.64
CA ARG A 110 9.62 -15.53 -1.58
C ARG A 110 8.97 -14.59 -2.61
N ILE A 111 8.53 -13.43 -2.12
CA ILE A 111 7.71 -12.45 -2.88
C ILE A 111 8.26 -12.19 -4.28
N ARG A 112 9.58 -11.98 -4.43
CA ARG A 112 10.19 -11.74 -5.74
C ARG A 112 9.94 -12.88 -6.73
N ILE A 113 10.15 -14.13 -6.33
CA ILE A 113 9.98 -15.28 -7.24
C ILE A 113 8.50 -15.47 -7.56
N VAL A 114 7.68 -15.43 -6.52
CA VAL A 114 6.26 -15.73 -6.63
C VAL A 114 5.50 -14.64 -7.40
N ALA A 115 5.96 -13.38 -7.40
CA ALA A 115 5.37 -12.32 -8.23
C ALA A 115 5.55 -12.57 -9.74
N TRP A 116 6.69 -13.12 -10.18
CA TRP A 116 6.89 -13.50 -11.58
C TRP A 116 6.06 -14.72 -11.98
N LEU A 117 5.92 -15.70 -11.08
CA LEU A 117 5.01 -16.82 -11.29
C LEU A 117 3.56 -16.35 -11.35
N HIS A 118 3.18 -15.40 -10.50
CA HIS A 118 1.86 -14.77 -10.51
C HIS A 118 1.58 -14.10 -11.85
N LEU A 119 2.53 -13.33 -12.39
CA LEU A 119 2.41 -12.75 -13.72
C LEU A 119 2.19 -13.81 -14.80
N TYR A 120 2.96 -14.90 -14.79
CA TYR A 120 2.81 -15.96 -15.79
C TYR A 120 1.46 -16.69 -15.72
N ALA A 121 0.99 -17.01 -14.51
CA ALA A 121 -0.34 -17.59 -14.32
C ALA A 121 -1.45 -16.60 -14.71
N THR A 122 -1.31 -15.32 -14.35
CA THR A 122 -2.26 -14.28 -14.76
C THR A 122 -2.30 -14.12 -16.26
N TYR A 123 -1.14 -14.08 -16.93
CA TYR A 123 -1.04 -14.03 -18.38
C TYR A 123 -1.79 -15.19 -19.05
N SER A 124 -1.61 -16.40 -18.49
CA SER A 124 -2.24 -17.61 -19.00
C SER A 124 -3.75 -17.55 -18.87
N LEU A 125 -4.26 -17.17 -17.70
CA LEU A 125 -5.69 -16.99 -17.46
C LEU A 125 -6.28 -15.86 -18.32
N SER A 126 -5.67 -14.67 -18.30
CA SER A 126 -6.24 -13.45 -18.89
C SER A 126 -6.32 -13.45 -20.42
N LEU A 127 -5.44 -14.18 -21.11
CA LEU A 127 -5.38 -14.16 -22.58
C LEU A 127 -6.01 -15.38 -23.25
N THR A 128 -6.41 -16.40 -22.49
CA THR A 128 -6.96 -17.64 -23.07
C THR A 128 -8.42 -17.90 -22.74
N THR A 129 -8.98 -17.21 -21.73
CA THR A 129 -10.42 -17.28 -21.40
C THR A 129 -11.27 -16.60 -22.46
N SER A 130 -12.45 -17.17 -22.72
CA SER A 130 -13.26 -16.77 -23.88
C SER A 130 -14.22 -15.60 -23.62
N LEU A 131 -14.56 -15.34 -22.35
CA LEU A 131 -15.51 -14.29 -21.94
C LEU A 131 -14.93 -13.44 -20.80
N PRO A 132 -13.92 -12.59 -21.09
CA PRO A 132 -13.36 -11.70 -20.07
C PRO A 132 -14.34 -10.59 -19.67
N ASP A 133 -14.36 -10.25 -18.39
CA ASP A 133 -15.17 -9.16 -17.82
C ASP A 133 -14.40 -7.82 -17.77
N GLY A 134 -13.15 -7.83 -18.23
CA GLY A 134 -12.22 -6.70 -18.20
C GLY A 134 -11.29 -6.71 -16.98
N GLY A 135 -11.68 -7.42 -15.92
CA GLY A 135 -10.87 -7.67 -14.74
C GLY A 135 -9.62 -8.48 -15.06
N GLU A 136 -9.67 -9.35 -16.08
CA GLU A 136 -8.50 -10.07 -16.59
C GLU A 136 -7.42 -9.11 -17.13
N SER A 137 -7.83 -8.05 -17.83
CA SER A 137 -6.92 -7.08 -18.43
C SER A 137 -6.26 -6.22 -17.34
N VAL A 138 -7.05 -5.74 -16.38
CA VAL A 138 -6.52 -4.98 -15.24
C VAL A 138 -5.65 -5.88 -14.35
N GLY A 139 -6.05 -7.12 -14.14
CA GLY A 139 -5.31 -8.11 -13.37
C GLY A 139 -3.94 -8.41 -13.99
N LEU A 140 -3.86 -8.54 -15.32
CA LEU A 140 -2.60 -8.72 -16.04
C LEU A 140 -1.68 -7.50 -15.92
N LEU A 141 -2.23 -6.29 -16.09
CA LEU A 141 -1.50 -5.05 -15.87
C LEU A 141 -0.96 -4.97 -14.43
N LEU A 142 -1.80 -5.29 -13.45
CA LEU A 142 -1.43 -5.27 -12.03
C LEU A 142 -0.32 -6.29 -11.74
N ALA A 143 -0.48 -7.54 -12.16
CA ALA A 143 0.52 -8.58 -11.97
C ALA A 143 1.86 -8.20 -12.62
N PHE A 144 1.83 -7.57 -13.80
CA PHE A 144 3.03 -7.12 -14.50
C PHE A 144 3.77 -6.04 -13.71
N LEU A 145 3.07 -4.99 -13.28
CA LEU A 145 3.68 -3.90 -12.51
C LEU A 145 4.14 -4.37 -11.12
N LEU A 146 3.42 -5.30 -10.49
CA LEU A 146 3.82 -5.91 -9.22
C LEU A 146 5.04 -6.81 -9.36
N ALA A 147 5.19 -7.55 -10.46
CA ALA A 147 6.38 -8.33 -10.76
C ALA A 147 7.62 -7.41 -10.86
N ILE A 148 7.50 -6.27 -11.55
CA ILE A 148 8.58 -5.27 -11.62
C ILE A 148 8.85 -4.66 -10.23
N ALA A 149 7.81 -4.26 -9.49
CA ALA A 149 7.96 -3.70 -8.15
C ALA A 149 8.62 -4.69 -7.16
N SER A 150 8.43 -5.99 -7.37
CA SER A 150 9.00 -7.06 -6.53
C SER A 150 10.53 -7.19 -6.65
N ILE A 151 11.16 -6.62 -7.68
CA ILE A 151 12.62 -6.67 -7.86
C ILE A 151 13.33 -6.06 -6.64
N SER A 152 12.80 -4.97 -6.09
CA SER A 152 13.31 -4.33 -4.86
C SER A 152 12.85 -4.98 -3.56
N ASN A 153 12.00 -6.01 -3.63
CA ASN A 153 11.48 -6.70 -2.46
C ASN A 153 12.25 -8.00 -2.20
N ASP A 154 13.18 -7.94 -1.27
CA ASP A 154 14.03 -9.06 -0.82
C ASP A 154 13.38 -9.92 0.29
N LYS A 155 12.12 -9.65 0.65
CA LYS A 155 11.44 -10.40 1.72
C LYS A 155 11.24 -11.85 1.31
N LYS A 156 11.80 -12.76 2.12
CA LYS A 156 11.52 -14.20 2.04
C LYS A 156 10.09 -14.57 2.40
N TRP A 157 9.47 -13.79 3.28
CA TRP A 157 8.11 -14.03 3.77
C TRP A 157 7.39 -12.69 3.92
N ALA A 158 6.24 -12.53 3.27
CA ALA A 158 5.45 -11.31 3.33
C ALA A 158 4.89 -10.99 4.72
N TRP A 159 4.61 -12.04 5.49
CA TRP A 159 4.08 -11.94 6.85
C TRP A 159 5.08 -11.39 7.86
N LYS A 160 6.38 -11.42 7.55
CA LYS A 160 7.40 -10.90 8.46
C LYS A 160 7.45 -9.36 8.39
N PRO A 161 7.49 -8.67 9.54
CA PRO A 161 7.76 -7.23 9.57
C PRO A 161 9.06 -6.92 8.81
N SER A 162 9.06 -5.84 8.04
CA SER A 162 10.33 -5.31 7.52
C SER A 162 11.18 -4.87 8.70
N SER A 163 12.39 -5.40 8.81
CA SER A 163 13.43 -4.81 9.64
C SER A 163 13.62 -3.35 9.20
N GLU A 164 13.63 -2.40 10.13
CA GLU A 164 14.03 -1.02 9.87
C GLU A 164 15.36 -1.03 9.12
N ARG A 165 15.43 -0.35 7.98
CA ARG A 165 16.68 -0.31 7.21
C ARG A 165 16.84 1.01 6.49
N LYS A 166 18.06 1.55 6.61
CA LYS A 166 18.65 2.53 5.71
C LYS A 166 18.55 2.00 4.28
N GLN A 167 17.77 2.65 3.42
CA GLN A 167 17.76 2.37 1.99
C GLN A 167 19.12 2.77 1.43
N VAL A 168 19.97 1.80 1.12
CA VAL A 168 21.12 2.03 0.25
C VAL A 168 20.58 1.92 -1.16
N TYR A 169 20.55 3.04 -1.87
CA TYR A 169 19.95 3.13 -3.19
C TYR A 169 20.64 2.21 -4.20
N ALA A 170 19.82 1.54 -4.99
CA ALA A 170 20.25 0.92 -6.23
C ALA A 170 19.26 1.22 -7.37
N VAL A 171 19.72 1.12 -8.62
CA VAL A 171 18.92 1.44 -9.82
C VAL A 171 17.58 0.71 -9.84
N HIS A 172 17.54 -0.53 -9.33
CA HIS A 172 16.33 -1.34 -9.28
C HIS A 172 15.22 -0.75 -8.37
N ASP A 173 15.56 0.07 -7.37
CA ASP A 173 14.57 0.78 -6.53
C ASP A 173 13.85 1.88 -7.29
N GLY A 174 14.56 2.58 -8.19
CA GLY A 174 13.94 3.55 -9.08
C GLY A 174 12.94 2.90 -10.04
N VAL A 175 13.31 1.76 -10.62
CA VAL A 175 12.43 0.98 -11.53
C VAL A 175 11.19 0.47 -10.79
N ALA A 176 11.37 -0.08 -9.59
CA ALA A 176 10.26 -0.56 -8.77
C ALA A 176 9.33 0.58 -8.34
N ALA A 177 9.87 1.75 -7.97
CA ALA A 177 9.07 2.94 -7.65
C ALA A 177 8.30 3.44 -8.88
N ALA A 178 8.94 3.47 -10.05
CA ALA A 178 8.30 3.84 -11.31
C ALA A 178 7.13 2.90 -11.66
N ALA A 179 7.25 1.59 -11.40
CA ALA A 179 6.15 0.64 -11.62
C ALA A 179 4.91 0.95 -10.77
N ILE A 180 5.10 1.29 -9.49
CA ILE A 180 3.99 1.67 -8.60
C ILE A 180 3.38 3.03 -9.01
N ILE A 181 4.20 3.98 -9.46
CA ILE A 181 3.70 5.27 -9.94
C ILE A 181 2.92 5.08 -11.24
N MET A 182 3.42 4.26 -12.15
CA MET A 182 2.72 3.89 -13.38
C MET A 182 1.39 3.22 -13.07
N LEU A 183 1.34 2.34 -12.06
CA LEU A 183 0.09 1.74 -11.60
C LEU A 183 -0.93 2.80 -11.16
N ARG A 184 -0.50 3.83 -10.42
CA ARG A 184 -1.39 4.94 -10.01
C ARG A 184 -1.92 5.71 -11.22
N VAL A 185 -1.06 6.00 -12.20
CA VAL A 185 -1.47 6.72 -13.43
C VAL A 185 -2.46 5.89 -14.24
N GLN A 186 -2.20 4.59 -14.41
CA GLN A 186 -3.10 3.68 -15.12
C GLN A 186 -4.46 3.56 -14.41
N LEU A 187 -4.48 3.45 -13.09
CA LEU A 187 -5.74 3.42 -12.34
C LEU A 187 -6.48 4.74 -12.46
N ALA A 188 -5.80 5.87 -12.33
CA ALA A 188 -6.42 7.17 -12.55
C ALA A 188 -7.06 7.27 -13.94
N TYR A 189 -6.35 6.82 -14.97
CA TYR A 189 -6.90 6.74 -16.32
C TYR A 189 -8.13 5.85 -16.38
N ILE A 190 -8.06 4.60 -15.91
CA ILE A 190 -9.17 3.64 -15.96
C ILE A 190 -10.43 4.20 -15.30
N TYR A 191 -10.32 4.74 -14.08
CA TYR A 191 -11.49 5.28 -13.37
C TYR A 191 -12.05 6.54 -14.05
N LEU A 192 -11.20 7.49 -14.44
CA LEU A 192 -11.66 8.74 -15.05
C LEU A 192 -12.23 8.52 -16.45
N ASP A 193 -11.58 7.67 -17.25
CA ASP A 193 -12.07 7.27 -18.57
C ASP A 193 -13.40 6.53 -18.46
N ALA A 194 -13.54 5.60 -17.50
CA ALA A 194 -14.80 4.90 -17.26
C ALA A 194 -15.94 5.86 -16.88
N THR A 195 -15.67 6.96 -16.19
CA THR A 195 -16.65 8.01 -15.90
C THR A 195 -17.00 8.79 -17.16
N VAL A 196 -16.00 9.27 -17.90
CA VAL A 196 -16.20 10.08 -19.12
C VAL A 196 -16.94 9.28 -20.20
N ALA A 197 -16.56 8.02 -20.40
CA ALA A 197 -17.19 7.13 -21.37
C ALA A 197 -18.68 6.92 -21.07
N LYS A 198 -19.06 6.81 -19.78
CA LYS A 198 -20.46 6.68 -19.38
C LYS A 198 -21.29 7.92 -19.71
N PHE A 199 -20.73 9.13 -19.62
CA PHE A 199 -21.45 10.34 -20.07
C PHE A 199 -21.77 10.34 -21.57
N GLY A 200 -21.05 9.56 -22.39
CA GLY A 200 -21.37 9.36 -23.80
C GLY A 200 -22.60 8.48 -24.07
N ILE A 201 -23.17 7.84 -23.03
CA ILE A 201 -24.31 6.93 -23.14
C ILE A 201 -25.54 7.60 -22.53
N ALA A 202 -26.64 7.64 -23.30
CA ALA A 202 -27.87 8.36 -22.94
C ALA A 202 -28.43 7.95 -21.56
N ASP A 203 -28.46 6.65 -21.25
CA ASP A 203 -29.01 6.14 -19.99
C ASP A 203 -28.20 6.56 -18.76
N TRP A 204 -26.88 6.71 -18.90
CA TRP A 204 -26.03 7.22 -17.83
C TRP A 204 -26.17 8.74 -17.71
N ALA A 205 -26.21 9.44 -18.84
CA ALA A 205 -26.36 10.90 -18.89
C ALA A 205 -27.70 11.38 -18.28
N ASN A 206 -28.80 10.66 -18.50
CA ASN A 206 -30.11 10.98 -17.95
C ASN A 206 -30.36 10.35 -16.55
N GLY A 207 -29.40 9.58 -16.02
CA GLY A 207 -29.48 9.00 -14.68
C GLY A 207 -30.35 7.75 -14.55
N THR A 208 -30.69 7.06 -15.66
CA THR A 208 -31.57 5.88 -15.66
C THR A 208 -30.85 4.54 -15.87
N ALA A 209 -29.54 4.54 -16.12
CA ALA A 209 -28.75 3.35 -16.47
C ALA A 209 -28.94 2.17 -15.51
N SER A 210 -28.95 2.41 -14.20
CA SER A 210 -29.08 1.33 -13.21
C SER A 210 -30.40 0.54 -13.34
N TYR A 211 -31.49 1.19 -13.77
CA TYR A 211 -32.75 0.50 -14.06
C TYR A 211 -32.59 -0.52 -15.19
N TYR A 212 -31.91 -0.15 -16.28
CA TYR A 212 -31.70 -1.05 -17.41
C TYR A 212 -30.71 -2.17 -17.09
N VAL A 213 -29.64 -1.86 -16.34
CA VAL A 213 -28.63 -2.86 -15.95
C VAL A 213 -29.23 -3.95 -15.08
N VAL A 214 -29.98 -3.57 -14.02
CA VAL A 214 -30.62 -4.51 -13.08
C VAL A 214 -31.72 -5.34 -13.74
N ASN A 215 -32.35 -4.83 -14.80
CA ASN A 215 -33.37 -5.57 -15.56
C ASN A 215 -32.81 -6.24 -16.83
N SER A 216 -31.48 -6.20 -17.04
CA SER A 216 -30.88 -6.78 -18.24
C SER A 216 -30.80 -8.32 -18.14
N PRO A 217 -30.91 -9.05 -19.27
CA PRO A 217 -30.72 -10.50 -19.25
C PRO A 217 -29.30 -10.95 -18.87
N MET A 218 -28.30 -10.07 -19.00
CA MET A 218 -26.89 -10.41 -18.75
C MET A 218 -26.47 -10.16 -17.29
N PHE A 219 -26.92 -9.08 -16.68
CA PHE A 219 -26.50 -8.64 -15.34
C PHE A 219 -27.66 -8.53 -14.35
N GLY A 220 -28.87 -8.85 -14.79
CA GLY A 220 -30.05 -8.73 -13.96
C GLY A 220 -30.03 -9.68 -12.78
N ASP A 221 -30.53 -9.19 -11.65
CA ASP A 221 -30.45 -9.89 -10.37
C ASP A 221 -31.49 -11.01 -10.30
N ALA A 222 -31.03 -12.25 -10.42
CA ALA A 222 -31.82 -13.47 -10.15
C ALA A 222 -31.47 -14.09 -8.78
N GLY A 223 -30.69 -13.38 -7.96
CA GLY A 223 -30.17 -13.86 -6.69
C GLY A 223 -31.06 -13.53 -5.48
N PRO A 224 -30.59 -13.85 -4.26
CA PRO A 224 -31.32 -13.58 -3.01
C PRO A 224 -31.65 -12.10 -2.78
N LEU A 225 -31.00 -11.19 -3.50
CA LEU A 225 -31.15 -9.74 -3.37
C LEU A 225 -32.04 -9.12 -4.46
N ALA A 226 -32.63 -9.93 -5.35
CA ALA A 226 -33.48 -9.47 -6.45
C ALA A 226 -34.63 -8.55 -6.00
N SER A 227 -35.20 -8.81 -4.82
CA SER A 227 -36.26 -7.96 -4.23
C SER A 227 -35.73 -6.61 -3.77
N LEU A 228 -34.49 -6.55 -3.28
CA LEU A 228 -33.85 -5.31 -2.86
C LEU A 228 -33.43 -4.47 -4.08
N SER A 229 -32.79 -5.09 -5.07
CA SER A 229 -32.36 -4.42 -6.29
C SER A 229 -33.56 -3.87 -7.07
N SER A 230 -34.62 -4.66 -7.25
CA SER A 230 -35.89 -4.19 -7.85
C SER A 230 -36.56 -3.07 -7.06
N ALA A 231 -36.56 -3.12 -5.72
CA ALA A 231 -37.12 -2.04 -4.90
C ALA A 231 -36.32 -0.72 -5.04
N LEU A 232 -34.99 -0.82 -5.12
CA LEU A 232 -34.13 0.35 -5.31
C LEU A 232 -34.32 0.97 -6.69
N VAL A 233 -34.34 0.16 -7.76
CA VAL A 233 -34.55 0.69 -9.12
C VAL A 233 -36.02 1.02 -9.43
N GLY A 234 -36.96 0.59 -8.59
CA GLY A 234 -38.35 1.04 -8.63
C GLY A 234 -38.57 2.44 -8.02
N ASN A 235 -37.57 2.98 -7.31
CA ASN A 235 -37.62 4.30 -6.70
C ASN A 235 -36.77 5.32 -7.51
N PRO A 236 -37.32 6.48 -7.92
CA PRO A 236 -36.55 7.48 -8.67
C PRO A 236 -35.25 7.92 -8.01
N LEU A 237 -35.23 8.07 -6.69
CA LEU A 237 -34.02 8.42 -5.94
C LEU A 237 -33.01 7.27 -5.95
N GLY A 238 -33.48 6.03 -5.85
CA GLY A 238 -32.63 4.84 -5.89
C GLY A 238 -31.95 4.68 -7.25
N VAL A 239 -32.72 4.80 -8.35
CA VAL A 239 -32.17 4.79 -9.72
C VAL A 239 -31.15 5.91 -9.92
N LEU A 240 -31.46 7.12 -9.47
CA LEU A 240 -30.55 8.26 -9.58
C LEU A 240 -29.22 8.00 -8.85
N LEU A 241 -29.29 7.56 -7.58
CA LEU A 241 -28.11 7.29 -6.76
C LEU A 241 -27.29 6.11 -7.30
N LEU A 242 -27.93 5.06 -7.82
CA LEU A 242 -27.24 3.91 -8.39
C LEU A 242 -26.68 4.18 -9.80
N SER A 243 -27.21 5.18 -10.53
CA SER A 243 -26.67 5.58 -11.84
C SER A 243 -25.56 6.62 -11.72
N TRP A 244 -25.69 7.63 -10.87
CA TRP A 244 -24.68 8.70 -10.75
C TRP A 244 -23.73 8.55 -9.57
N GLY A 245 -24.12 7.81 -8.54
CA GLY A 245 -23.25 7.50 -7.40
C GLY A 245 -21.93 6.87 -7.86
N PRO A 246 -21.94 5.79 -8.67
CA PRO A 246 -20.72 5.20 -9.20
C PRO A 246 -19.80 6.21 -9.90
N LEU A 247 -20.34 7.12 -10.72
CA LEU A 247 -19.55 8.17 -11.40
C LEU A 247 -18.81 9.07 -10.41
N VAL A 248 -19.48 9.50 -9.34
CA VAL A 248 -18.86 10.33 -8.30
C VAL A 248 -17.76 9.55 -7.58
N LEU A 249 -18.03 8.28 -7.22
CA LEU A 249 -17.04 7.43 -6.54
C LEU A 249 -15.82 7.16 -7.45
N GLU A 250 -16.03 6.88 -8.73
CA GLU A 250 -14.97 6.69 -9.73
C GLU A 250 -14.04 7.92 -9.82
N VAL A 251 -14.61 9.13 -9.89
CA VAL A 251 -13.81 10.38 -9.90
C VAL A 251 -13.00 10.54 -8.60
N ILE A 252 -13.60 10.23 -7.45
CA ILE A 252 -12.89 10.28 -6.16
C ILE A 252 -11.71 9.30 -6.14
N VAL A 253 -11.89 8.07 -6.66
CA VAL A 253 -10.81 7.07 -6.74
C VAL A 253 -9.73 7.54 -7.71
N GLY A 254 -10.12 7.95 -8.93
CA GLY A 254 -9.21 8.32 -10.00
C GLY A 254 -8.33 9.53 -9.66
N LEU A 255 -8.88 10.56 -9.02
CA LEU A 255 -8.10 11.71 -8.55
C LEU A 255 -7.39 11.41 -7.23
N GLY A 256 -8.05 10.67 -6.33
CA GLY A 256 -7.54 10.38 -4.99
C GLY A 256 -6.27 9.52 -5.01
N ILE A 257 -6.14 8.60 -5.98
CA ILE A 257 -4.98 7.70 -6.08
C ILE A 257 -3.68 8.42 -6.49
N LEU A 258 -3.78 9.53 -7.21
CA LEU A 258 -2.67 10.41 -7.57
C LEU A 258 -2.31 11.40 -6.44
N GLY A 259 -3.21 11.58 -5.48
CA GLY A 259 -3.09 12.57 -4.42
C GLY A 259 -2.16 12.18 -3.27
N THR A 260 -2.29 12.88 -2.15
CA THR A 260 -1.51 12.63 -0.92
C THR A 260 -1.86 11.28 -0.28
N ALA A 261 -1.07 10.84 0.70
CA ALA A 261 -1.36 9.60 1.45
C ALA A 261 -2.75 9.57 2.10
N ARG A 262 -3.34 10.73 2.44
CA ARG A 262 -4.73 10.80 2.94
C ARG A 262 -5.72 10.54 1.82
N LEU A 263 -5.53 11.19 0.67
CA LEU A 263 -6.39 11.00 -0.51
C LEU A 263 -6.33 9.56 -1.02
N ARG A 264 -5.16 8.91 -1.00
CA ARG A 264 -5.03 7.49 -1.36
C ARG A 264 -5.78 6.56 -0.42
N LYS A 265 -5.86 6.87 0.88
CA LYS A 265 -6.69 6.10 1.83
C LYS A 265 -8.18 6.27 1.56
N ILE A 266 -8.59 7.51 1.24
CA ILE A 266 -9.96 7.80 0.82
C ILE A 266 -10.27 7.00 -0.45
N ALA A 267 -9.39 7.03 -1.45
CA ALA A 267 -9.52 6.26 -2.68
C ALA A 267 -9.72 4.76 -2.39
N VAL A 268 -8.90 4.14 -1.52
CA VAL A 268 -9.09 2.72 -1.14
C VAL A 268 -10.47 2.47 -0.52
N PHE A 269 -10.92 3.32 0.41
CA PHE A 269 -12.24 3.14 1.04
C PHE A 269 -13.37 3.30 0.03
N THR A 270 -13.31 4.34 -0.79
CA THR A 270 -14.29 4.62 -1.85
C THR A 270 -14.33 3.49 -2.88
N ASP A 271 -13.17 2.94 -3.22
CA ASP A 271 -13.03 1.84 -4.15
C ASP A 271 -13.65 0.54 -3.62
N ILE A 272 -13.39 0.20 -2.36
CA ILE A 272 -14.05 -0.92 -1.68
C ILE A 272 -15.56 -0.74 -1.68
N LEU A 273 -16.06 0.46 -1.38
CA LEU A 273 -17.49 0.75 -1.37
C LEU A 273 -18.11 0.57 -2.76
N LEU A 274 -17.48 1.12 -3.80
CA LEU A 274 -17.93 1.02 -5.19
C LEU A 274 -18.02 -0.44 -5.65
N HIS A 275 -16.96 -1.20 -5.45
CA HIS A 275 -16.86 -2.58 -5.92
C HIS A 275 -17.65 -3.57 -5.09
N ALA A 276 -17.87 -3.30 -3.80
CA ALA A 276 -18.86 -4.02 -3.00
C ALA A 276 -20.27 -3.80 -3.57
N GLY A 277 -20.58 -2.59 -4.04
CA GLY A 277 -21.82 -2.31 -4.78
C GLY A 277 -21.94 -3.17 -6.03
N PHE A 278 -20.91 -3.23 -6.87
CA PHE A 278 -20.96 -4.08 -8.09
C PHE A 278 -21.08 -5.57 -7.79
N ILE A 279 -20.43 -6.07 -6.73
CA ILE A 279 -20.62 -7.45 -6.26
C ILE A 279 -22.09 -7.71 -5.94
N ILE A 280 -22.71 -6.80 -5.20
CA ILE A 280 -24.08 -6.95 -4.70
C ILE A 280 -25.12 -6.81 -5.82
N PHE A 281 -24.97 -5.82 -6.70
CA PHE A 281 -26.03 -5.44 -7.64
C PHE A 281 -25.92 -6.08 -9.02
N ILE A 282 -24.72 -6.44 -9.48
CA ILE A 282 -24.50 -6.99 -10.83
C ILE A 282 -23.63 -8.26 -10.83
N GLY A 283 -23.21 -8.76 -9.66
CA GLY A 283 -22.53 -10.05 -9.52
C GLY A 283 -21.10 -10.11 -10.08
N LEU A 284 -20.43 -8.97 -10.28
CA LEU A 284 -19.07 -8.93 -10.82
C LEU A 284 -18.00 -9.19 -9.74
N PHE A 285 -17.94 -10.42 -9.23
CA PHE A 285 -17.05 -10.78 -8.12
C PHE A 285 -15.56 -10.65 -8.43
N SER A 286 -15.07 -11.33 -9.47
CA SER A 286 -13.66 -11.33 -9.87
C SER A 286 -13.16 -9.94 -10.22
N PHE A 287 -13.88 -9.25 -11.10
CA PHE A 287 -13.59 -7.86 -11.48
C PHE A 287 -13.45 -6.95 -10.26
N SER A 288 -14.45 -6.94 -9.37
CA SER A 288 -14.44 -6.11 -8.18
C SER A 288 -13.24 -6.37 -7.27
N LEU A 289 -12.87 -7.64 -7.05
CA LEU A 289 -11.69 -7.98 -6.25
C LEU A 289 -10.37 -7.53 -6.91
N VAL A 290 -10.27 -7.63 -8.24
CA VAL A 290 -9.10 -7.15 -8.99
C VAL A 290 -8.94 -5.65 -8.84
N MET A 291 -10.03 -4.88 -8.95
CA MET A 291 -9.96 -3.43 -8.84
C MET A 291 -9.56 -2.98 -7.43
N ILE A 292 -10.13 -3.60 -6.39
CA ILE A 292 -9.72 -3.40 -4.99
C ILE A 292 -8.25 -3.75 -4.79
N ALA A 293 -7.80 -4.86 -5.38
CA ALA A 293 -6.40 -5.28 -5.31
C ALA A 293 -5.46 -4.23 -5.92
N ALA A 294 -5.85 -3.64 -7.04
CA ALA A 294 -5.05 -2.67 -7.75
C ALA A 294 -4.92 -1.35 -6.98
N VAL A 295 -6.04 -0.79 -6.50
CA VAL A 295 -6.04 0.45 -5.72
C VAL A 295 -5.29 0.26 -4.39
N LEU A 296 -5.48 -0.89 -3.72
CA LEU A 296 -4.73 -1.23 -2.50
C LEU A 296 -3.22 -1.32 -2.76
N ALA A 297 -2.78 -2.00 -3.83
CA ALA A 297 -1.36 -2.07 -4.18
C ALA A 297 -0.77 -0.68 -4.46
N ALA A 298 -1.53 0.20 -5.11
CA ALA A 298 -1.12 1.55 -5.48
C ALA A 298 -1.11 2.54 -4.29
N SER A 299 -1.82 2.22 -3.19
CA SER A 299 -2.04 3.11 -2.05
C SER A 299 -0.84 3.23 -1.08
N THR A 300 0.36 2.79 -1.48
CA THR A 300 1.56 2.87 -0.64
C THR A 300 1.80 4.28 -0.10
N ILE A 301 2.28 4.35 1.14
CA ILE A 301 2.54 5.61 1.85
C ILE A 301 4.05 5.91 1.73
N PRO A 302 4.48 7.19 1.61
CA PRO A 302 5.89 7.53 1.60
C PRO A 302 6.57 7.06 2.90
N VAL A 303 7.84 6.68 2.82
CA VAL A 303 8.65 6.17 3.95
C VAL A 303 8.90 7.26 5.02
N GLU A 304 8.47 8.49 4.74
CA GLU A 304 9.04 9.73 5.24
C GLU A 304 8.65 10.22 6.64
N LYS A 305 7.96 9.44 7.50
CA LYS A 305 7.68 9.96 8.85
C LYS A 305 8.81 9.81 9.87
N GLY A 306 9.87 9.04 9.58
CA GLY A 306 11.01 8.90 10.50
C GLY A 306 12.17 9.84 10.19
N TYR A 307 12.50 10.03 8.90
CA TYR A 307 13.76 10.64 8.47
C TYR A 307 13.65 12.09 7.96
N LEU A 308 12.46 12.56 7.55
CA LEU A 308 12.30 13.93 7.02
C LEU A 308 12.60 15.03 8.04
N GLU A 309 12.33 14.83 9.33
CA GLU A 309 12.64 15.86 10.33
C GLU A 309 14.15 16.04 10.55
N LEU A 310 14.96 15.04 10.15
CA LEU A 310 16.42 15.07 10.23
C LEU A 310 17.10 15.63 8.98
N GLU A 311 16.37 15.89 7.88
CA GLU A 311 16.97 16.29 6.58
C GLU A 311 16.35 17.56 5.98
N ASP A 312 15.58 18.34 6.74
CA ASP A 312 15.14 19.68 6.28
C ASP A 312 16.38 20.53 5.97
N ASP A 313 16.49 21.11 4.77
CA ASP A 313 17.67 21.85 4.29
C ASP A 313 18.09 22.97 5.27
N LYS A 314 17.14 23.51 6.05
CA LYS A 314 17.40 24.47 7.14
C LYS A 314 18.11 23.88 8.36
N ASN A 315 17.88 22.59 8.62
CA ASN A 315 18.57 21.84 9.65
C ASN A 315 19.88 21.26 9.10
N VAL A 316 20.01 20.96 7.79
CA VAL A 316 21.20 20.25 7.26
C VAL A 316 22.51 21.02 7.50
N GLU A 317 22.49 22.35 7.44
CA GLU A 317 23.65 23.19 7.75
C GLU A 317 24.09 23.11 9.23
N ASN A 318 23.24 22.61 10.13
CA ASN A 318 23.49 22.51 11.58
C ASN A 318 24.03 21.16 12.06
N PHE A 319 24.14 20.13 11.19
CA PHE A 319 24.52 18.76 11.60
C PHE A 319 26.03 18.47 11.61
N VAL A 320 26.89 19.47 11.40
CA VAL A 320 28.35 19.23 11.37
C VAL A 320 28.87 18.72 12.74
N ASP A 321 28.13 18.94 13.84
CA ASP A 321 28.53 18.60 15.21
C ASP A 321 27.49 17.79 16.02
N CYS A 322 26.68 16.93 15.38
CA CYS A 322 25.68 16.12 16.09
C CYS A 322 26.14 14.67 16.36
N ARG A 323 25.87 14.16 17.57
CA ARG A 323 26.07 12.76 17.98
C ARG A 323 24.74 12.01 18.11
N GLU A 324 24.78 10.70 17.86
CA GLU A 324 23.64 9.81 18.02
C GLU A 324 23.59 9.28 19.46
N ILE A 325 22.50 9.56 20.18
CA ILE A 325 22.25 9.05 21.54
C ILE A 325 21.18 7.98 21.51
N ARG A 326 21.24 7.07 22.48
CA ARG A 326 20.11 6.15 22.75
C ARG A 326 19.05 6.88 23.59
N THR A 327 17.80 6.47 23.42
CA THR A 327 16.66 7.03 24.15
C THR A 327 15.74 5.88 24.60
N VAL A 328 15.12 5.99 25.78
CA VAL A 328 14.33 4.90 26.38
C VAL A 328 12.98 5.40 26.93
N PHE A 329 11.99 5.54 26.06
CA PHE A 329 10.68 6.06 26.49
C PHE A 329 9.81 4.97 27.14
N LYS A 330 9.58 5.06 28.46
CA LYS A 330 8.80 4.10 29.25
C LYS A 330 7.53 4.75 29.85
N PRO A 331 6.40 4.80 29.12
CA PRO A 331 5.17 5.33 29.68
C PRO A 331 4.68 4.41 30.81
N THR A 332 3.95 4.96 31.78
CA THR A 332 3.33 4.14 32.83
C THR A 332 2.37 3.12 32.23
N TRP A 333 2.16 1.99 32.90
CA TRP A 333 1.24 0.96 32.42
C TRP A 333 -0.17 1.50 32.14
N VAL A 334 -0.65 2.46 32.96
CA VAL A 334 -1.96 3.12 32.81
C VAL A 334 -2.05 3.95 31.53
N SER A 335 -0.96 4.62 31.14
CA SER A 335 -0.90 5.51 29.98
C SER A 335 -0.32 4.84 28.72
N TRP A 336 0.16 3.60 28.84
CA TRP A 336 0.88 2.89 27.80
C TRP A 336 0.05 2.71 26.53
N TRP A 337 -1.22 2.30 26.64
CA TRP A 337 -2.09 2.16 25.46
C TRP A 337 -2.32 3.51 24.79
N PHE A 338 -2.48 4.57 25.57
CA PHE A 338 -2.83 5.89 25.08
C PHE A 338 -1.67 6.42 24.27
N HIS A 339 -0.47 6.33 24.84
CA HIS A 339 0.73 6.80 24.20
C HIS A 339 1.08 6.01 22.94
N LYS A 340 0.89 4.69 22.96
CA LYS A 340 1.13 3.80 21.81
C LYS A 340 0.17 4.06 20.64
N ILE A 341 -1.07 4.46 20.93
CA ILE A 341 -2.10 4.70 19.92
C ILE A 341 -2.09 6.16 19.44
N PHE A 342 -1.99 7.13 20.35
CA PHE A 342 -2.29 8.55 20.07
C PHE A 342 -1.06 9.46 20.03
N THR A 343 0.14 8.98 20.40
CA THR A 343 1.34 9.83 20.44
C THR A 343 2.58 9.18 19.81
N PHE A 344 3.60 10.00 19.55
CA PHE A 344 4.97 9.57 19.25
C PHE A 344 5.96 10.39 20.10
N PRO A 345 6.96 9.76 20.73
CA PRO A 345 7.96 10.46 21.49
C PRO A 345 8.95 11.20 20.57
N ARG A 346 9.50 12.31 21.06
CA ARG A 346 10.46 13.16 20.34
C ARG A 346 11.54 13.66 21.29
N VAL A 347 12.71 13.91 20.72
CA VAL A 347 13.82 14.62 21.37
C VAL A 347 14.09 15.89 20.58
N GLU A 348 14.21 17.03 21.26
CA GLU A 348 14.60 18.29 20.67
C GLU A 348 15.89 18.79 21.30
N CYS A 349 16.88 19.15 20.49
CA CYS A 349 18.16 19.71 20.92
C CYS A 349 18.47 20.98 20.13
N ASP A 350 18.50 22.13 20.81
CA ASP A 350 18.78 23.45 20.19
C ASP A 350 17.99 23.71 18.89
N GLY A 351 16.72 23.28 18.85
CA GLY A 351 15.82 23.42 17.70
C GLY A 351 15.81 22.23 16.71
N ILE A 352 16.72 21.27 16.84
CA ILE A 352 16.74 20.03 16.05
C ILE A 352 15.79 19.01 16.67
N VAL A 353 14.81 18.51 15.92
CA VAL A 353 13.81 17.53 16.42
C VAL A 353 14.07 16.14 15.83
N SER A 354 14.30 15.16 16.70
CA SER A 354 14.41 13.74 16.37
C SER A 354 13.12 13.01 16.75
N ASN A 355 12.53 12.29 15.79
CA ASN A 355 11.42 11.38 16.08
C ASN A 355 11.95 10.08 16.70
N CYS A 356 11.28 9.62 17.76
CA CYS A 356 11.60 8.38 18.43
C CYS A 356 10.39 7.45 18.54
N HIS A 357 10.64 6.22 18.99
CA HIS A 357 9.65 5.20 19.30
C HIS A 357 9.60 4.89 20.81
N TRP A 358 8.43 4.45 21.26
CA TRP A 358 8.23 3.96 22.63
C TRP A 358 9.06 2.69 22.87
N GLY A 359 9.80 2.63 23.98
CA GLY A 359 10.68 1.52 24.33
C GLY A 359 12.15 1.90 24.25
N ARG A 360 12.79 1.72 23.09
CA ARG A 360 14.18 2.14 22.83
C ARG A 360 14.29 2.68 21.42
N ASP A 361 14.96 3.82 21.27
CA ASP A 361 15.26 4.39 19.97
C ASP A 361 16.55 5.22 20.00
N LYS A 362 16.88 5.87 18.90
CA LYS A 362 18.02 6.76 18.76
C LYS A 362 17.60 8.17 18.37
N ALA A 363 18.31 9.17 18.87
CA ALA A 363 18.10 10.58 18.57
C ALA A 363 19.43 11.28 18.26
N LEU A 364 19.37 12.41 17.56
CA LEU A 364 20.54 13.25 17.30
C LEU A 364 20.55 14.45 18.26
N VAL A 365 21.72 14.75 18.81
CA VAL A 365 21.96 15.86 19.76
C VAL A 365 23.31 16.52 19.49
N ARG A 366 23.40 17.81 19.78
CA ARG A 366 24.66 18.56 19.75
C ARG A 366 25.36 18.48 21.11
N ASP A 367 26.68 18.32 21.11
CA ASP A 367 27.47 18.37 22.35
C ASP A 367 27.39 19.76 22.99
N GLY A 368 27.11 19.81 24.29
CA GLY A 368 26.84 21.07 25.01
C GLY A 368 25.48 21.72 24.71
N GLY A 369 24.64 21.07 23.88
CA GLY A 369 23.31 21.57 23.56
C GLY A 369 22.27 21.28 24.65
N THR A 370 21.17 22.03 24.61
CA THR A 370 20.04 21.86 25.55
C THR A 370 19.03 20.88 24.99
N VAL A 371 18.78 19.79 25.71
CA VAL A 371 17.84 18.74 25.30
C VAL A 371 16.51 18.89 26.02
N THR A 372 15.43 18.82 25.26
CA THR A 372 14.08 18.60 25.77
C THR A 372 13.52 17.34 25.17
N VAL A 373 12.85 16.51 25.99
CA VAL A 373 12.12 15.34 25.48
C VAL A 373 10.63 15.57 25.62
N GLY A 374 9.85 14.97 24.74
CA GLY A 374 8.41 15.14 24.78
C GLY A 374 7.68 14.21 23.84
N PHE A 375 6.44 14.55 23.54
CA PHE A 375 5.65 13.83 22.57
C PHE A 375 4.78 14.75 21.72
N SER A 376 4.47 14.27 20.51
CA SER A 376 3.51 14.88 19.60
C SER A 376 2.31 13.96 19.42
N TYR A 377 1.14 14.54 19.21
CA TYR A 377 -0.09 13.80 18.95
C TYR A 377 -0.18 13.38 17.48
N ARG A 378 -0.51 12.10 17.23
CA ARG A 378 -0.60 11.56 15.86
C ARG A 378 -1.65 12.27 15.00
N ILE A 379 -2.73 12.70 15.64
CA ILE A 379 -3.90 13.32 15.01
C ILE A 379 -3.55 14.68 14.38
N PHE A 380 -2.70 15.47 15.03
CA PHE A 380 -2.47 16.87 14.63
C PHE A 380 -1.37 17.06 13.58
N HIS A 381 -0.56 16.03 13.25
CA HIS A 381 0.56 16.13 12.29
C HIS A 381 1.47 17.36 12.51
N ASP A 382 1.52 17.83 13.75
CA ASP A 382 2.18 19.07 14.09
C ASP A 382 3.67 18.80 14.33
N THR A 383 4.54 19.66 13.81
CA THR A 383 5.99 19.61 14.05
C THR A 383 6.35 20.05 15.46
N LYS A 384 5.43 20.71 16.16
CA LYS A 384 5.62 21.23 17.52
C LYS A 384 5.48 20.13 18.57
N ILE A 385 6.52 19.93 19.38
CA ILE A 385 6.44 19.14 20.61
C ILE A 385 5.50 19.87 21.57
N ARG A 386 4.38 19.22 21.93
CA ARG A 386 3.33 19.86 22.74
C ARG A 386 3.57 19.73 24.24
N CYS A 387 4.15 18.62 24.68
CA CYS A 387 4.48 18.39 26.08
C CYS A 387 5.99 18.14 26.18
N LYS A 388 6.75 19.19 26.48
CA LYS A 388 8.21 19.14 26.67
C LYS A 388 8.55 18.94 28.16
N SER A 389 9.65 18.25 28.42
CA SER A 389 10.33 18.27 29.71
C SER A 389 11.01 19.61 29.96
N SER A 390 11.48 19.84 31.18
CA SER A 390 12.49 20.86 31.44
C SER A 390 13.73 20.59 30.58
N PRO A 391 14.45 21.64 30.11
CA PRO A 391 15.71 21.48 29.40
C PRO A 391 16.76 20.80 30.27
N ILE A 392 17.56 19.93 29.65
CA ILE A 392 18.65 19.21 30.30
C ILE A 392 19.91 19.39 29.44
N GLU A 393 21.01 19.82 30.05
CA GLU A 393 22.28 19.99 29.35
C GLU A 393 22.95 18.65 29.07
N VAL A 394 23.45 18.48 27.84
CA VAL A 394 24.15 17.28 27.41
C VAL A 394 25.63 17.40 27.75
N SER A 395 26.06 16.68 28.79
CA SER A 395 27.49 16.56 29.13
C SER A 395 28.25 15.72 28.07
N PRO A 396 29.54 16.03 27.80
CA PRO A 396 30.41 15.20 26.97
C PRO A 396 30.61 13.77 27.51
N SER A 397 30.48 13.58 28.83
CA SER A 397 30.58 12.26 29.49
C SER A 397 29.24 11.51 29.53
N HIS A 398 29.27 10.18 29.60
CA HIS A 398 28.08 9.33 29.80
C HIS A 398 27.17 9.93 30.89
N ALA A 399 25.91 10.21 30.54
CA ALA A 399 24.96 10.83 31.45
C ALA A 399 23.57 10.20 31.27
N GLU A 400 23.09 9.49 32.29
CA GLU A 400 21.69 9.08 32.34
C GLU A 400 20.84 10.31 32.68
N LEU A 401 20.04 10.80 31.73
CA LEU A 401 19.18 11.98 31.93
C LEU A 401 17.73 11.55 32.08
N GLU A 402 17.15 11.76 33.26
CA GLU A 402 15.73 11.49 33.49
C GLU A 402 14.90 12.76 33.32
N ALA A 403 13.81 12.68 32.55
CA ALA A 403 13.06 13.86 32.12
C ALA A 403 11.54 13.62 32.21
N LYS A 404 10.84 14.40 33.03
CA LYS A 404 9.38 14.29 33.19
C LYS A 404 8.65 15.31 32.32
N THR A 405 7.62 14.89 31.59
CA THR A 405 6.84 15.78 30.70
C THR A 405 5.63 16.38 31.43
N ALA A 406 5.77 17.60 31.95
CA ALA A 406 4.70 18.49 32.46
C ALA A 406 3.72 17.95 33.54
N ILE A 407 3.02 18.88 34.22
CA ILE A 407 2.21 18.66 35.43
C ILE A 407 0.95 17.81 35.21
N ILE A 408 0.37 17.81 34.00
CA ILE A 408 -0.97 17.24 33.72
C ILE A 408 -0.91 15.78 33.21
N ASN A 409 0.25 15.32 32.70
CA ASN A 409 0.45 13.94 32.25
C ASN A 409 1.79 13.41 32.77
N ASN A 410 1.79 12.95 34.03
CA ASN A 410 2.95 12.40 34.75
C ASN A 410 3.38 11.00 34.24
N SER A 411 3.51 10.82 32.93
CA SER A 411 4.19 9.66 32.39
C SER A 411 5.70 9.90 32.53
N PRO A 412 6.42 9.18 33.42
CA PRO A 412 7.85 9.35 33.54
C PRO A 412 8.49 8.93 32.22
N MET A 413 9.42 9.72 31.71
CA MET A 413 10.22 9.37 30.54
C MET A 413 11.69 9.40 30.95
N THR A 414 12.46 8.39 30.56
CA THR A 414 13.88 8.29 30.92
C THR A 414 14.70 8.34 29.63
N ALA A 415 15.53 9.35 29.44
CA ALA A 415 16.39 9.46 28.27
C ALA A 415 17.83 9.14 28.68
N VAL A 416 18.21 7.85 28.58
CA VAL A 416 19.57 7.42 28.94
C VAL A 416 20.55 7.76 27.83
N LEU A 417 21.40 8.78 28.01
CA LEU A 417 22.48 9.09 27.05
C LEU A 417 23.64 8.12 27.27
N TYR A 418 24.02 7.39 26.22
CA TYR A 418 25.29 6.67 26.14
C TYR A 418 26.21 7.43 25.20
#